data_AF-A0A443RUG9-F1
#
_entry.id   AF-A0A443RUG9-F1
#
_cell.length_a   1.000
_cell.length_b   1.000
_cell.length_c   1.000
_cell.angle_alpha   90.00
_cell.angle_beta   90.00
_cell.angle_gamma   90.00
#
_symmetry.space_group_name_H-M   'P 1'
#
loop_
_entity.id
_entity.type
_entity.pdbx_description
1 polymer ?
#
loop_
_entity_poly.entity_id
_entity_poly.type
_entity_poly.pdbx_seq_one_letter_code
_entity_poly.pdbx_strand_id
1 'polypeptide(L)'
;MNAFGKVGVLCFLQLLTVLVQCLPNGAPTKACQTLEPRHGVAAQNGHGTFVLKASTEDGIVTITLSSTDSTKFKGFIIQPRSIDQSDKIIDGTFTAGSNSKAIDCFDKTA
;
A
#
# COMPACT_ATOMS: atom_id res chain seq x y z
N MET A 1 -23.19 -25.55 25.89
CA MET A 1 -21.77 -25.15 25.81
C MET A 1 -21.36 -24.53 27.14
N ASN A 2 -20.50 -25.23 27.87
CA ASN A 2 -20.21 -24.99 29.29
C ASN A 2 -19.26 -23.79 29.41
N ALA A 3 -19.33 -23.03 30.50
CA ALA A 3 -18.50 -21.82 30.70
C ALA A 3 -17.00 -22.09 30.49
N PHE A 4 -16.51 -23.26 30.91
CA PHE A 4 -15.14 -23.73 30.69
C PHE A 4 -14.75 -23.83 29.21
N GLY A 5 -15.67 -24.25 28.33
CA GLY A 5 -15.40 -24.32 26.89
C GLY A 5 -15.28 -22.93 26.25
N LYS A 6 -16.04 -21.94 26.74
CA LYS A 6 -15.95 -20.56 26.24
C LYS A 6 -14.63 -19.89 26.64
N VAL A 7 -14.18 -20.11 27.87
CA VAL A 7 -12.88 -19.60 28.35
C VAL A 7 -11.72 -20.23 27.56
N GLY A 8 -11.78 -21.54 27.33
CA GLY A 8 -10.77 -22.23 26.50
C GLY A 8 -10.69 -21.69 25.07
N VAL A 9 -11.85 -21.46 24.42
CA VAL A 9 -11.90 -20.89 23.07
C VAL A 9 -11.38 -19.45 23.02
N LEU A 10 -11.73 -18.61 24.00
CA LEU A 10 -11.24 -17.24 24.11
C LEU A 10 -9.72 -17.19 24.31
N CYS A 11 -9.18 -18.00 25.23
CA CYS A 11 -7.73 -18.10 25.44
C CYS A 11 -7.00 -18.58 24.18
N PHE A 12 -7.57 -19.54 23.44
CA PHE A 12 -7.00 -20.02 22.19
C PHE A 12 -6.99 -18.94 21.10
N LEU A 13 -8.08 -18.18 20.94
CA LEU A 13 -8.12 -17.05 20.00
C LEU A 13 -7.12 -15.94 20.36
N GLN A 14 -6.93 -15.69 21.64
CA GLN A 14 -6.02 -14.66 22.13
C GLN A 14 -4.54 -15.06 21.98
N LEU A 15 -4.25 -16.36 21.92
CA LEU A 15 -2.91 -16.87 21.60
C LEU A 15 -2.58 -16.73 20.11
N LEU A 16 -3.60 -16.86 19.23
CA LEU A 16 -3.43 -16.73 17.78
C LEU A 16 -3.10 -15.30 17.34
N THR A 17 -3.56 -14.27 18.06
CA THR A 17 -3.24 -12.86 17.71
C THR A 17 -1.78 -12.50 17.98
N VAL A 18 -1.10 -13.19 18.90
CA VAL A 18 0.33 -12.99 19.20
C VAL A 18 1.23 -13.54 18.09
N LEU A 19 0.75 -14.52 17.32
CA LEU A 19 1.48 -15.09 16.19
C LEU A 19 1.39 -14.23 14.92
N VAL A 20 0.53 -13.21 14.91
CA VAL A 20 0.43 -12.28 13.77
C VAL A 20 1.48 -11.18 13.96
N GLN A 21 2.70 -11.45 13.51
CA GLN A 21 3.73 -10.42 13.42
C GLN A 21 3.44 -9.52 12.22
N CYS A 22 3.01 -8.28 12.48
CA CYS A 22 3.09 -7.23 11.48
C CYS A 22 4.57 -7.05 11.12
N LEU A 23 4.96 -7.30 9.88
CA LEU A 23 6.34 -7.08 9.43
C LEU A 23 6.70 -5.60 9.66
N PRO A 24 7.74 -5.30 10.47
CA PRO A 24 8.15 -3.92 10.74
C PRO A 24 8.65 -3.21 9.46
N ASN A 25 9.00 -4.01 8.44
CA ASN A 25 9.62 -3.58 7.19
C ASN A 25 8.59 -3.13 6.13
N GLY A 26 7.28 -3.14 6.44
CA GLY A 26 6.23 -2.80 5.48
C GLY A 26 5.94 -3.94 4.49
N ALA A 27 5.47 -3.61 3.29
CA ALA A 27 5.13 -4.58 2.26
C ALA A 27 6.41 -5.27 1.74
N PRO A 28 6.49 -6.61 1.69
CA PRO A 28 7.64 -7.30 1.12
C PRO A 28 7.94 -6.83 -0.30
N THR A 29 9.22 -6.87 -0.73
CA THR A 29 9.67 -6.46 -2.08
C THR A 29 8.85 -7.11 -3.20
N LYS A 30 8.45 -8.38 -3.02
CA LYS A 30 7.57 -9.09 -3.96
C LYS A 30 6.15 -8.49 -4.03
N ALA A 31 5.63 -8.00 -2.92
CA ALA A 31 4.33 -7.34 -2.86
C ALA A 31 4.38 -5.92 -3.47
N CYS A 32 5.54 -5.25 -3.44
CA CYS A 32 5.73 -4.00 -4.16
C CYS A 32 5.48 -4.16 -5.68
N GLN A 33 5.85 -5.29 -6.28
CA GLN A 33 5.76 -5.45 -7.74
C GLN A 33 4.31 -5.47 -8.25
N THR A 34 3.40 -6.11 -7.51
CA THR A 34 2.02 -6.27 -7.97
C THR A 34 1.08 -5.20 -7.43
N LEU A 35 1.41 -4.59 -6.28
CA LEU A 35 0.48 -3.77 -5.47
C LEU A 35 -0.86 -4.45 -5.21
N GLU A 36 -0.93 -5.77 -5.36
CA GLU A 36 -2.19 -6.49 -5.31
C GLU A 36 -2.51 -6.79 -3.85
N PRO A 37 -3.58 -6.19 -3.28
CA PRO A 37 -3.89 -6.41 -1.88
C PRO A 37 -4.55 -7.78 -1.64
N ARG A 38 -4.82 -8.56 -2.71
CA ARG A 38 -5.52 -9.86 -2.69
C ARG A 38 -6.83 -9.83 -1.88
N HIS A 39 -7.55 -8.71 -1.93
CA HIS A 39 -8.81 -8.51 -1.21
C HIS A 39 -10.02 -9.18 -1.87
N GLY A 40 -9.82 -10.02 -2.91
CA GLY A 40 -10.90 -10.77 -3.57
C GLY A 40 -11.90 -9.92 -4.35
N VAL A 41 -11.59 -8.65 -4.59
CA VAL A 41 -12.40 -7.74 -5.40
C VAL A 41 -11.70 -7.46 -6.73
N ALA A 42 -12.48 -7.35 -7.80
CA ALA A 42 -11.97 -7.00 -9.12
C ALA A 42 -11.39 -5.57 -9.11
N ALA A 43 -10.45 -5.31 -10.01
CA ALA A 43 -9.95 -3.97 -10.24
C ALA A 43 -11.09 -3.00 -10.58
N GLN A 44 -11.03 -1.79 -10.04
CA GLN A 44 -11.98 -0.74 -10.40
C GLN A 44 -11.77 -0.37 -11.86
N ASN A 45 -12.88 -0.25 -12.61
CA ASN A 45 -12.88 0.24 -13.99
C ASN A 45 -13.55 1.62 -14.05
N GLY A 46 -13.04 2.51 -14.90
CA GLY A 46 -13.57 3.86 -15.10
C GLY A 46 -12.92 4.95 -14.24
N HIS A 47 -13.45 6.18 -14.33
CA HIS A 47 -12.94 7.30 -13.55
C HIS A 47 -13.27 7.12 -12.07
N GLY A 48 -12.25 6.90 -11.25
CA GLY A 48 -12.39 6.93 -9.79
C GLY A 48 -12.68 8.34 -9.28
N THR A 49 -13.14 8.43 -8.04
CA THR A 49 -13.30 9.70 -7.31
C THR A 49 -11.97 10.34 -6.92
N PHE A 50 -10.87 9.60 -7.04
CA PHE A 50 -9.51 10.11 -6.80
C PHE A 50 -8.74 10.23 -8.11
N VAL A 51 -8.05 11.36 -8.28
CA VAL A 51 -7.27 11.69 -9.47
C VAL A 51 -5.82 11.92 -9.08
N LEU A 52 -4.93 11.29 -9.82
CA LEU A 52 -3.48 11.50 -9.75
C LEU A 52 -3.06 12.43 -10.89
N LYS A 53 -2.46 13.58 -10.57
CA LYS A 53 -1.88 14.50 -11.54
C LYS A 53 -0.37 14.57 -11.34
N ALA A 54 0.36 14.66 -12.45
CA ALA A 54 1.78 14.90 -12.46
C ALA A 54 2.08 16.23 -13.18
N SER A 55 2.97 17.03 -12.61
CA SER A 55 3.55 18.21 -13.25
C SER A 55 5.06 18.13 -13.17
N THR A 56 5.75 18.57 -14.22
CA THR A 56 7.20 18.52 -14.31
C THR A 56 7.75 19.93 -14.40
N GLU A 57 8.72 20.25 -13.54
CA GLU A 57 9.43 21.52 -13.52
C GLU A 57 10.89 21.25 -13.14
N ASP A 58 11.84 21.77 -13.93
CA ASP A 58 13.29 21.60 -13.70
C ASP A 58 13.76 20.15 -13.44
N GLY A 59 13.12 19.18 -14.12
CA GLY A 59 13.44 17.76 -13.97
C GLY A 59 12.85 17.11 -12.70
N ILE A 60 12.13 17.87 -11.89
CA ILE A 60 11.39 17.38 -10.72
C ILE A 60 9.95 17.10 -11.12
N VAL A 61 9.46 15.92 -10.78
CA VAL A 61 8.06 15.54 -10.98
C VAL A 61 7.30 15.71 -9.68
N THR A 62 6.35 16.64 -9.66
CA THR A 62 5.41 16.84 -8.56
C THR A 62 4.15 16.03 -8.80
N ILE A 63 3.76 15.22 -7.82
CA ILE A 63 2.58 14.36 -7.89
C ILE A 63 1.52 14.84 -6.90
N THR A 64 0.31 15.06 -7.39
CA THR A 64 -0.84 15.49 -6.59
C THR A 64 -1.95 14.46 -6.69
N LEU A 65 -2.35 13.90 -5.53
CA LEU A 65 -3.51 13.02 -5.39
C LEU A 65 -4.66 13.80 -4.74
N SER A 66 -5.79 13.91 -5.42
CA SER A 66 -6.94 14.70 -4.96
C SER A 66 -8.27 13.98 -5.21
N SER A 67 -9.30 14.27 -4.41
CA SER A 67 -10.67 13.82 -4.68
C SER A 67 -11.41 14.80 -5.59
N THR A 68 -12.25 14.31 -6.49
CA THR A 68 -13.11 15.12 -7.36
C THR A 68 -14.40 15.55 -6.68
N ASP A 69 -14.80 14.85 -5.62
CA ASP A 69 -16.07 14.99 -4.91
C ASP A 69 -15.89 15.28 -3.40
N SER A 70 -14.67 15.66 -2.99
CA SER A 70 -14.28 15.87 -1.58
C SER A 70 -14.31 14.63 -0.69
N THR A 71 -14.47 13.42 -1.25
CA THR A 71 -14.29 12.17 -0.50
C THR A 71 -12.87 12.05 0.06
N LYS A 72 -12.73 11.48 1.26
CA LYS A 72 -11.43 11.25 1.89
C LYS A 72 -10.97 9.80 1.66
N PHE A 73 -9.72 9.61 1.29
CA PHE A 73 -9.07 8.30 1.34
C PHE A 73 -8.42 8.07 2.72
N LYS A 74 -8.32 6.81 3.14
CA LYS A 74 -7.64 6.43 4.40
C LYS A 74 -6.13 6.27 4.25
N GLY A 75 -5.68 6.01 3.03
CA GLY A 75 -4.28 5.79 2.70
C GLY A 75 -4.10 5.63 1.19
N PHE A 76 -2.86 5.67 0.75
CA PHE A 76 -2.49 5.50 -0.66
C PHE A 76 -1.13 4.84 -0.77
N ILE A 77 -0.86 4.29 -1.96
CA ILE A 77 0.46 3.86 -2.41
C ILE A 77 0.62 4.34 -3.86
N ILE A 78 1.77 4.91 -4.20
CA ILE A 78 2.08 5.43 -5.54
C ILE A 78 3.40 4.80 -5.96
N GLN A 79 3.47 4.35 -7.22
CA GLN A 79 4.68 3.80 -7.83
C GLN A 79 4.87 4.35 -9.24
N PRO A 80 6.07 4.80 -9.60
CA PRO A 80 6.41 5.13 -10.98
C PRO A 80 6.68 3.81 -11.73
N ARG A 81 6.01 3.63 -12.86
CA ARG A 81 6.15 2.44 -13.71
C ARG A 81 6.59 2.85 -15.11
N SER A 82 7.34 1.98 -15.77
CA SER A 82 7.73 2.19 -17.16
C SER A 82 6.49 2.21 -18.06
N ILE A 83 6.47 3.12 -19.02
CA ILE A 83 5.42 3.16 -20.05
C ILE A 83 5.54 1.97 -21.01
N ASP A 84 6.77 1.51 -21.26
CA ASP A 84 7.06 0.40 -22.17
C ASP A 84 6.89 -0.97 -21.50
N GLN A 85 7.00 -1.01 -20.16
CA GLN A 85 6.97 -2.22 -19.33
C GLN A 85 6.19 -1.93 -18.05
N SER A 86 4.87 -2.11 -18.09
CA SER A 86 3.97 -1.70 -16.99
C SER A 86 4.18 -2.47 -15.68
N ASP A 87 4.86 -3.61 -15.72
CA ASP A 87 5.29 -4.39 -14.56
C ASP A 87 6.62 -3.89 -13.96
N LYS A 88 7.39 -3.08 -14.70
CA LYS A 88 8.68 -2.57 -14.26
C LYS A 88 8.54 -1.26 -13.49
N ILE A 89 8.93 -1.28 -12.22
CA ILE A 89 9.08 -0.09 -11.39
C ILE A 89 10.32 0.70 -11.87
N ILE A 90 10.19 2.02 -11.98
CA ILE A 90 11.30 2.91 -12.32
C ILE A 90 12.16 3.15 -11.07
N ASP A 91 13.49 2.97 -11.20
CA ASP A 91 14.43 3.33 -10.15
C ASP A 91 14.52 4.86 -10.05
N GLY A 92 14.28 5.37 -8.85
CA GLY A 92 14.14 6.78 -8.56
C GLY A 92 13.88 6.98 -7.08
N THR A 93 13.68 8.22 -6.65
CA THR A 93 13.45 8.53 -5.24
C THR A 93 12.31 9.51 -5.09
N PHE A 94 11.39 9.20 -4.16
CA PHE A 94 10.38 10.14 -3.72
C PHE A 94 10.90 10.94 -2.53
N THR A 95 10.67 12.25 -2.56
CA THR A 95 10.71 13.06 -1.35
C THR A 95 9.37 12.93 -0.64
N ALA A 96 9.38 12.44 0.60
CA ALA A 96 8.15 12.31 1.39
C ALA A 96 7.60 13.68 1.80
N GLY A 97 6.28 13.84 1.72
CA GLY A 97 5.57 14.96 2.31
C GLY A 97 5.23 14.68 3.78
N SER A 98 4.58 15.64 4.45
CA SER A 98 4.26 15.52 5.88
C SER A 98 3.35 14.34 6.24
N ASN A 99 2.54 13.87 5.28
CA ASN A 99 1.56 12.79 5.48
C ASN A 99 1.88 11.55 4.64
N SER A 100 3.13 11.40 4.21
CA SER A 100 3.55 10.24 3.43
C SER A 100 4.89 9.71 3.93
N LYS A 101 5.21 8.48 3.51
CA LYS A 101 6.53 7.88 3.73
C LYS A 101 6.96 7.19 2.45
N ALA A 102 8.25 7.24 2.15
CA ALA A 102 8.83 6.44 1.08
C ALA A 102 8.92 4.97 1.52
N ILE A 103 8.78 4.05 0.57
CA ILE A 103 8.97 2.62 0.75
C ILE A 103 10.04 2.19 -0.24
N ASP A 104 11.08 1.49 0.21
CA ASP A 104 12.05 0.87 -0.70
C ASP A 104 11.45 -0.41 -1.27
N CYS A 105 11.25 -0.43 -2.59
CA CYS A 105 10.73 -1.57 -3.33
C CYS A 105 11.82 -2.33 -4.10
N PHE A 106 13.09 -1.99 -3.89
CA PHE A 106 14.26 -2.60 -4.54
C PHE A 106 15.17 -3.36 -3.58
N ASP A 107 14.91 -3.26 -2.26
CA ASP A 107 15.65 -3.99 -1.22
C ASP A 107 17.17 -3.75 -1.33
N LYS A 108 17.59 -2.47 -1.43
CA LYS A 108 19.01 -2.10 -1.62
C LYS A 108 19.88 -2.36 -0.37
N THR A 109 19.36 -3.04 0.64
CA THR A 109 20.01 -3.35 1.93
C THR A 109 20.10 -4.85 2.25
N ALA A 110 19.94 -5.74 1.26
CA ALA A 110 20.32 -7.14 1.41
C ALA A 110 21.83 -7.36 1.23
#